data_AF-A0A1H6LD76-F1
#
_entry.id   AF-A0A1H6LD76-F1
#
_cell.length_a   1.000
_cell.length_b   1.000
_cell.length_c   1.000
_cell.angle_alpha   90.00
_cell.angle_beta   90.00
_cell.angle_gamma   90.00
#
_symmetry.space_group_name_H-M   'P 1'
#
loop_
_entity.id
_entity.type
_entity.pdbx_description
1 polymer ?
#
loop_
_entity_poly.entity_id
_entity_poly.type
_entity_poly.pdbx_seq_one_letter_code
_entity_poly.pdbx_strand_id
1 'polypeptide(L)'
;MLKKNLALSVVYALTLAGLSACGGGSDSATDTSVSVPTPTPTPTPTPTPTPTPTPTPTPTPAVASGFASSVYIAEVRGVTDIVVLGDSLYLSSVDEDSRQVWARFDNVIDAVSGNKIVDASGFSISGNTPVGSAKFNANMTVNETGLITRLATVGIGEEFFGGNFLPSSVSMVTNLHQLNAAWVEPDFSVFTIDSALTLSAKDKSGCDISGTLTAESNVFAAALNYTNCAQAGSYEGVLWAYEYDDVTYLSWVAFDDDNKVVSAKLDTFTSQQEHLALNGQLSTQLYVNNSIVADDVLIVRGDKLHYLKGTKGIQAGDFFFEHTQPVVDANAVVVEGYGYSWMNNAVVAEMAISAPMRKYSPFRGEIADKSVAGIKMTFSVAVAKQVLDNIKGTWGNISIADNGSITGTFSDKTCTVSGVASDFVSSTAEIELTLSGCDLANTYTGAIAGYEKDGKETLALLAFYYDEVANTLSYIRLFTSR
;
A
#
# COMPACT_ATOMS: atom_id res chain seq x y z
N MET A 1 5.71 37.95 14.30
CA MET A 1 5.28 39.25 13.69
C MET A 1 5.40 39.05 12.18
N LEU A 2 4.43 39.27 11.30
CA LEU A 2 3.36 40.25 11.26
C LEU A 2 2.24 39.76 10.30
N LYS A 3 1.04 39.60 10.87
CA LYS A 3 -0.33 39.95 10.41
C LYS A 3 -0.82 39.71 8.96
N LYS A 4 -1.87 38.87 8.93
CA LYS A 4 -3.10 38.88 8.10
C LYS A 4 -3.65 40.28 7.74
N ASN A 5 -4.15 40.42 6.52
CA ASN A 5 -5.24 41.30 6.05
C ASN A 5 -6.19 40.39 5.24
N LEU A 6 -7.46 40.11 5.56
CA LEU A 6 -8.68 40.87 5.86
C LEU A 6 -9.31 41.62 4.66
N ALA A 7 -10.47 41.08 4.26
CA ALA A 7 -11.69 41.71 3.70
C ALA A 7 -11.67 42.36 2.30
N LEU A 8 -12.65 42.02 1.44
CA LEU A 8 -13.93 42.75 1.38
C LEU A 8 -14.95 42.10 0.42
N SER A 9 -16.21 42.05 0.88
CA SER A 9 -17.43 41.57 0.22
C SER A 9 -17.95 42.51 -0.87
N VAL A 10 -18.66 42.00 -1.89
CA VAL A 10 -19.81 42.71 -2.51
C VAL A 10 -20.87 41.68 -2.97
N VAL A 11 -22.09 41.89 -2.47
CA VAL A 11 -23.36 41.26 -2.84
C VAL A 11 -24.00 42.09 -3.95
N TYR A 12 -24.62 41.46 -4.96
CA TYR A 12 -25.78 42.05 -5.63
C TYR A 12 -26.72 40.97 -6.17
N ALA A 13 -28.01 41.14 -5.88
CA ALA A 13 -29.09 40.22 -6.18
C ALA A 13 -30.15 40.91 -7.05
N LEU A 14 -30.98 40.05 -7.67
CA LEU A 14 -32.39 40.24 -8.06
C LEU A 14 -32.79 40.89 -9.42
N THR A 15 -33.57 40.05 -10.14
CA THR A 15 -34.86 40.30 -10.87
C THR A 15 -34.89 40.87 -12.28
N LEU A 16 -35.59 40.15 -13.20
CA LEU A 16 -36.93 40.51 -13.70
C LEU A 16 -37.60 39.36 -14.49
N ALA A 17 -38.94 39.34 -14.49
CA ALA A 17 -39.84 38.29 -15.00
C ALA A 17 -40.87 38.82 -16.04
N GLY A 18 -41.55 37.92 -16.76
CA GLY A 18 -42.79 38.14 -17.55
C GLY A 18 -42.56 38.34 -19.06
N LEU A 19 -43.40 37.92 -20.01
CA LEU A 19 -44.88 37.83 -20.02
C LEU A 19 -45.41 36.69 -20.93
N SER A 20 -46.58 36.20 -20.53
CA SER A 20 -47.58 35.41 -21.27
C SER A 20 -48.43 36.23 -22.25
N ALA A 21 -48.96 35.64 -23.33
CA ALA A 21 -50.26 36.03 -23.91
C ALA A 21 -50.88 34.92 -24.78
N CYS A 22 -52.20 34.75 -24.63
CA CYS A 22 -53.10 33.74 -25.19
C CYS A 22 -54.33 34.44 -25.81
N GLY A 23 -54.96 33.84 -26.84
CA GLY A 23 -56.33 34.10 -27.34
C GLY A 23 -56.48 35.27 -28.33
N GLY A 24 -57.39 35.31 -29.32
CA GLY A 24 -58.52 34.45 -29.74
C GLY A 24 -59.64 35.32 -30.39
N GLY A 25 -60.40 34.77 -31.36
CA GLY A 25 -61.73 35.26 -31.88
C GLY A 25 -61.71 36.21 -33.10
N SER A 26 -62.19 35.80 -34.30
CA SER A 26 -63.57 35.86 -34.89
C SER A 26 -64.01 37.31 -35.27
N ASP A 27 -64.66 37.67 -36.39
CA ASP A 27 -65.67 37.06 -37.26
C ASP A 27 -65.81 37.77 -38.63
N SER A 28 -66.24 36.99 -39.63
CA SER A 28 -67.27 37.22 -40.66
C SER A 28 -67.29 38.39 -41.69
N ALA A 29 -67.56 37.93 -42.92
CA ALA A 29 -68.33 38.50 -44.03
C ALA A 29 -67.65 39.49 -45.00
N THR A 30 -67.43 39.02 -46.24
CA THR A 30 -68.25 39.45 -47.40
C THR A 30 -68.02 38.52 -48.59
N ASP A 31 -69.14 38.10 -49.16
CA ASP A 31 -69.35 37.30 -50.36
C ASP A 31 -68.91 38.06 -51.64
N THR A 32 -68.87 37.32 -52.75
CA THR A 32 -68.96 37.75 -54.16
C THR A 32 -67.66 37.93 -54.97
N SER A 33 -67.28 36.84 -55.64
CA SER A 33 -67.23 36.73 -57.11
C SER A 33 -65.90 36.86 -57.90
N VAL A 34 -65.85 35.93 -58.87
CA VAL A 34 -65.17 35.93 -60.18
C VAL A 34 -63.82 35.21 -60.27
N SER A 35 -63.84 34.26 -61.21
CA SER A 35 -62.93 33.20 -61.61
C SER A 35 -61.70 33.64 -62.41
N VAL A 36 -60.55 33.02 -62.14
CA VAL A 36 -59.43 32.82 -63.09
C VAL A 36 -58.75 31.48 -62.77
N PRO A 37 -58.53 30.55 -63.73
CA PRO A 37 -57.75 29.34 -63.48
C PRO A 37 -56.26 29.68 -63.32
N THR A 38 -55.71 29.37 -62.15
CA THR A 38 -54.31 29.56 -61.77
C THR A 38 -53.43 28.43 -62.35
N PRO A 39 -52.25 28.73 -62.92
CA PRO A 39 -51.38 27.73 -63.52
C PRO A 39 -50.85 26.72 -62.48
N THR A 40 -50.80 25.45 -62.88
CA THR A 40 -50.27 24.32 -62.11
C THR A 40 -48.79 24.57 -61.75
N PRO A 41 -48.38 24.48 -60.48
CA PRO A 41 -46.99 24.67 -60.09
C PRO A 41 -46.11 23.52 -60.61
N THR A 42 -45.04 23.89 -61.31
CA THR A 42 -43.96 22.99 -61.73
C THR A 42 -43.25 22.43 -60.49
N PRO A 43 -42.99 21.11 -60.38
CA PRO A 43 -42.30 20.55 -59.23
C PRO A 43 -40.88 21.11 -59.12
N THR A 44 -40.57 21.69 -57.97
CA THR A 44 -39.25 22.17 -57.60
C THR A 44 -38.27 20.98 -57.54
N PRO A 45 -37.09 21.04 -58.19
CA PRO A 45 -36.12 19.95 -58.13
C PRO A 45 -35.62 19.77 -56.70
N THR A 46 -35.73 18.54 -56.19
CA THR A 46 -35.19 18.13 -54.89
C THR A 46 -33.66 18.26 -54.93
N PRO A 47 -33.02 18.93 -53.94
CA PRO A 47 -31.56 19.03 -53.91
C PRO A 47 -30.94 17.64 -53.76
N THR A 48 -30.04 17.32 -54.68
CA THR A 48 -29.22 16.10 -54.64
C THR A 48 -28.34 16.14 -53.39
N PRO A 49 -28.30 15.08 -52.56
CA PRO A 49 -27.46 15.07 -51.37
C PRO A 49 -25.99 15.21 -51.78
N THR A 50 -25.33 16.24 -51.25
CA THR A 50 -23.89 16.44 -51.37
C THR A 50 -23.19 15.24 -50.71
N PRO A 51 -22.23 14.57 -51.38
CA PRO A 51 -21.52 13.45 -50.78
C PRO A 51 -20.81 13.92 -49.51
N THR A 52 -21.15 13.29 -48.38
CA THR A 52 -20.43 13.48 -47.12
C THR A 52 -18.97 13.10 -47.35
N PRO A 53 -17.98 13.95 -47.03
CA PRO A 53 -16.59 13.58 -47.16
C PRO A 53 -16.32 12.33 -46.32
N THR A 54 -15.86 11.27 -46.98
CA THR A 54 -15.37 10.07 -46.32
C THR A 54 -14.28 10.50 -45.35
N PRO A 55 -14.32 10.13 -44.05
CA PRO A 55 -13.26 10.49 -43.14
C PRO A 55 -11.94 9.95 -43.71
N THR A 56 -11.01 10.86 -43.97
CA THR A 56 -9.65 10.50 -44.31
C THR A 56 -9.12 9.66 -43.15
N PRO A 57 -8.61 8.43 -43.39
CA PRO A 57 -8.03 7.64 -42.31
C PRO A 57 -6.93 8.48 -41.67
N THR A 58 -7.06 8.75 -40.38
CA THR A 58 -5.99 9.38 -39.60
C THR A 58 -4.76 8.49 -39.75
N PRO A 59 -3.62 9.02 -40.23
CA PRO A 59 -2.42 8.22 -40.35
C PRO A 59 -2.08 7.66 -38.98
N THR A 60 -1.96 6.33 -38.89
CA THR A 60 -1.40 5.68 -37.71
C THR A 60 0.02 6.24 -37.54
N PRO A 61 0.39 6.77 -36.36
CA PRO A 61 1.75 7.23 -36.12
C PRO A 61 2.73 6.12 -36.46
N ALA A 62 3.62 6.36 -37.42
CA ALA A 62 4.71 5.44 -37.72
C ALA A 62 5.72 5.56 -36.58
N VAL A 63 5.75 4.56 -35.69
CA VAL A 63 6.78 4.40 -34.66
C VAL A 63 8.06 3.91 -35.35
N ALA A 64 8.63 4.75 -36.22
CA ALA A 64 9.71 4.34 -37.14
C ALA A 64 11.09 4.20 -36.47
N SER A 65 11.21 4.58 -35.19
CA SER A 65 12.46 4.62 -34.43
C SER A 65 12.40 3.89 -33.09
N GLY A 66 11.38 3.05 -32.89
CA GLY A 66 11.17 2.27 -31.67
C GLY A 66 10.34 2.96 -30.58
N PHE A 67 10.05 2.21 -29.51
CA PHE A 67 9.24 2.72 -28.41
C PHE A 67 10.04 3.56 -27.41
N ALA A 68 9.38 4.54 -26.80
CA ALA A 68 9.96 5.25 -25.66
C ALA A 68 9.97 4.36 -24.42
N SER A 69 11.11 4.32 -23.73
CA SER A 69 11.28 3.55 -22.50
C SER A 69 10.28 3.99 -21.43
N SER A 70 9.64 3.04 -20.74
CA SER A 70 8.50 3.30 -19.85
C SER A 70 8.18 2.11 -18.94
N VAL A 71 7.47 2.36 -17.82
CA VAL A 71 7.01 1.34 -16.87
C VAL A 71 5.49 1.37 -16.78
N TYR A 72 4.88 0.18 -16.81
CA TYR A 72 3.45 -0.06 -16.66
C TYR A 72 3.24 -1.01 -15.50
N ILE A 73 2.42 -0.60 -14.54
CA ILE A 73 2.14 -1.38 -13.33
C ILE A 73 0.65 -1.57 -13.24
N ALA A 74 0.21 -2.81 -13.03
CA ALA A 74 -1.19 -3.11 -12.77
C ALA A 74 -1.34 -4.17 -11.68
N GLU A 75 -2.31 -3.97 -10.78
CA GLU A 75 -2.71 -4.99 -9.81
C GLU A 75 -3.66 -6.01 -10.47
N VAL A 76 -3.14 -6.86 -11.36
CA VAL A 76 -3.89 -7.93 -12.03
C VAL A 76 -3.38 -9.28 -11.53
N ARG A 77 -4.20 -10.02 -10.77
CA ARG A 77 -3.85 -11.34 -10.19
C ARG A 77 -2.56 -11.33 -9.35
N GLY A 78 -2.14 -10.17 -8.87
CA GLY A 78 -0.81 -9.88 -8.35
C GLY A 78 -0.39 -8.48 -8.81
N VAL A 79 0.88 -8.13 -8.70
CA VAL A 79 1.43 -6.93 -9.35
C VAL A 79 2.14 -7.39 -10.62
N THR A 80 1.63 -6.98 -11.77
CA THR A 80 2.29 -7.18 -13.06
C THR A 80 3.03 -5.91 -13.44
N ASP A 81 4.34 -6.04 -13.59
CA ASP A 81 5.23 -4.98 -14.05
C ASP A 81 5.61 -5.27 -15.52
N ILE A 82 5.29 -4.34 -16.41
CA ILE A 82 5.76 -4.36 -17.80
C ILE A 82 6.70 -3.18 -17.98
N VAL A 83 7.89 -3.46 -18.49
CA VAL A 83 8.93 -2.45 -18.71
C VAL A 83 9.31 -2.46 -20.17
N VAL A 84 9.21 -1.29 -20.81
CA VAL A 84 9.66 -1.07 -22.18
C VAL A 84 11.01 -0.36 -22.12
N LEU A 85 12.00 -0.89 -22.84
CA LEU A 85 13.33 -0.31 -22.99
C LEU A 85 13.68 -0.34 -24.48
N GLY A 86 13.54 0.79 -25.17
CA GLY A 86 13.64 0.84 -26.63
C GLY A 86 12.66 -0.14 -27.29
N ASP A 87 13.17 -1.07 -28.09
CA ASP A 87 12.37 -2.09 -28.79
C ASP A 87 12.24 -3.42 -28.04
N SER A 88 12.71 -3.48 -26.79
CA SER A 88 12.56 -4.63 -25.91
C SER A 88 11.48 -4.40 -24.86
N LEU A 89 10.75 -5.46 -24.56
CA LEU A 89 9.74 -5.51 -23.51
C LEU A 89 10.13 -6.58 -22.50
N TYR A 90 10.08 -6.20 -21.22
CA TYR A 90 10.31 -7.06 -20.09
C TYR A 90 9.03 -7.16 -19.27
N LEU A 91 8.77 -8.32 -18.71
CA LEU A 91 7.59 -8.57 -17.89
C LEU A 91 7.98 -9.33 -16.63
N SER A 92 7.41 -8.92 -15.51
CA SER A 92 7.44 -9.60 -14.21
C SER A 92 6.00 -9.72 -13.71
N SER A 93 5.53 -10.94 -13.47
CA SER A 93 4.14 -11.22 -13.06
C SER A 93 4.07 -12.48 -12.21
N VAL A 94 2.87 -12.83 -11.77
CA VAL A 94 2.57 -14.14 -11.16
C VAL A 94 1.54 -14.90 -12.00
N ASP A 95 1.69 -16.22 -12.08
CA ASP A 95 0.75 -17.12 -12.76
C ASP A 95 -0.42 -17.54 -11.85
N GLU A 96 -1.32 -18.39 -12.36
CA GLU A 96 -2.49 -18.88 -11.62
C GLU A 96 -2.13 -19.71 -10.38
N ASP A 97 -0.94 -20.32 -10.39
CA ASP A 97 -0.39 -21.10 -9.28
C ASP A 97 0.43 -20.23 -8.31
N SER A 98 0.39 -18.89 -8.46
CA SER A 98 1.18 -17.93 -7.67
C SER A 98 2.69 -18.08 -7.83
N ARG A 99 3.17 -18.66 -8.94
CA ARG A 99 4.60 -18.71 -9.28
C ARG A 99 4.99 -17.44 -10.01
N GLN A 100 6.21 -16.96 -9.75
CA GLN A 100 6.76 -15.83 -10.48
C GLN A 100 6.99 -16.17 -11.95
N VAL A 101 6.68 -15.23 -12.83
CA VAL A 101 6.85 -15.31 -14.27
C VAL A 101 7.68 -14.13 -14.73
N TRP A 102 8.77 -14.43 -15.44
CA TRP A 102 9.61 -13.43 -16.09
C TRP A 102 9.62 -13.66 -17.59
N ALA A 103 9.58 -12.58 -18.37
CA ALA A 103 9.69 -12.69 -19.81
C ALA A 103 10.44 -11.50 -20.42
N ARG A 104 11.06 -11.77 -21.58
CA ARG A 104 11.73 -10.78 -22.43
C ARG A 104 11.31 -10.99 -23.88
N PHE A 105 10.98 -9.91 -24.56
CA PHE A 105 10.64 -9.88 -25.98
C PHE A 105 11.49 -8.79 -26.64
N ASP A 106 12.22 -9.13 -27.68
CA ASP A 106 13.11 -8.20 -28.39
C ASP A 106 12.52 -7.87 -29.77
N ASN A 107 12.89 -6.71 -30.31
CA ASN A 107 12.42 -6.22 -31.61
C ASN A 107 10.87 -6.21 -31.70
N VAL A 108 10.21 -5.80 -30.61
CA VAL A 108 8.74 -5.82 -30.49
C VAL A 108 8.09 -4.96 -31.57
N ILE A 109 8.81 -3.95 -32.07
CA ILE A 109 8.36 -3.08 -33.16
C ILE A 109 8.03 -3.85 -34.45
N ASP A 110 8.75 -4.94 -34.75
CA ASP A 110 8.53 -5.77 -35.95
C ASP A 110 7.21 -6.56 -35.87
N ALA A 111 6.68 -6.74 -34.67
CA ALA A 111 5.42 -7.42 -34.39
C ALA A 111 4.22 -6.45 -34.35
N VAL A 112 4.43 -5.17 -34.67
CA VAL A 112 3.36 -4.16 -34.62
C VAL A 112 2.50 -4.20 -35.87
N SER A 113 1.20 -4.38 -35.68
CA SER A 113 0.18 -4.32 -36.72
C SER A 113 -0.97 -3.40 -36.29
N GLY A 114 -0.97 -2.18 -36.84
CA GLY A 114 -1.92 -1.13 -36.47
C GLY A 114 -1.74 -0.69 -35.01
N ASN A 115 -2.74 -0.92 -34.18
CA ASN A 115 -2.70 -0.62 -32.74
C ASN A 115 -2.46 -1.86 -31.88
N LYS A 116 -1.84 -2.90 -32.44
CA LYS A 116 -1.59 -4.17 -31.76
C LYS A 116 -0.14 -4.60 -31.89
N ILE A 117 0.35 -5.26 -30.86
CA ILE A 117 1.53 -6.12 -30.89
C ILE A 117 1.00 -7.54 -31.09
N VAL A 118 1.46 -8.24 -32.13
CA VAL A 118 0.96 -9.56 -32.53
C VAL A 118 2.10 -10.56 -32.57
N ASP A 119 2.06 -11.55 -31.69
CA ASP A 119 3.02 -12.66 -31.61
C ASP A 119 4.49 -12.22 -31.59
N ALA A 120 4.79 -11.15 -30.87
CA ALA A 120 6.17 -10.71 -30.62
C ALA A 120 6.94 -11.86 -29.98
N SER A 121 8.04 -12.25 -30.60
CA SER A 121 8.81 -13.42 -30.16
C SER A 121 9.67 -13.06 -28.98
N GLY A 122 9.77 -13.97 -28.03
CA GLY A 122 10.61 -13.79 -26.87
C GLY A 122 10.78 -15.08 -26.10
N PHE A 123 11.11 -14.92 -24.83
CA PHE A 123 11.36 -16.01 -23.92
C PHE A 123 10.64 -15.76 -22.60
N SER A 124 10.16 -16.83 -21.96
CA SER A 124 9.53 -16.75 -20.65
C SER A 124 9.95 -17.90 -19.72
N ILE A 125 10.00 -17.61 -18.43
CA ILE A 125 10.28 -18.55 -17.35
C ILE A 125 9.14 -18.44 -16.33
N SER A 126 8.63 -19.58 -15.86
CA SER A 126 7.71 -19.65 -14.73
C SER A 126 8.31 -20.51 -13.61
N GLY A 127 8.44 -19.93 -12.42
CA GLY A 127 9.21 -20.51 -11.32
C GLY A 127 10.65 -20.81 -11.76
N ASN A 128 11.08 -22.07 -11.67
CA ASN A 128 12.40 -22.51 -12.11
C ASN A 128 12.39 -23.24 -13.47
N THR A 129 11.25 -23.22 -14.18
CA THR A 129 11.09 -23.96 -15.43
C THR A 129 11.12 -22.99 -16.61
N PRO A 130 12.13 -23.09 -17.50
CA PRO A 130 12.08 -22.44 -18.80
C PRO A 130 10.81 -22.90 -19.52
N VAL A 131 9.90 -21.97 -19.81
CA VAL A 131 8.72 -22.27 -20.62
C VAL A 131 9.10 -22.27 -22.11
N GLY A 132 10.26 -21.68 -22.46
CA GLY A 132 10.83 -21.69 -23.80
C GLY A 132 10.46 -20.44 -24.61
N SER A 133 10.31 -20.61 -25.94
CA SER A 133 9.87 -19.52 -26.84
C SER A 133 8.46 -19.06 -26.50
N ALA A 134 8.30 -17.78 -26.20
CA ALA A 134 7.04 -17.15 -25.84
C ALA A 134 6.55 -16.19 -26.93
N LYS A 135 5.24 -15.95 -26.96
CA LYS A 135 4.58 -14.99 -27.86
C LYS A 135 3.85 -13.93 -27.07
N PHE A 136 4.22 -12.68 -27.26
CA PHE A 136 3.56 -11.55 -26.61
C PHE A 136 2.54 -10.90 -27.55
N ASN A 137 1.35 -10.67 -27.00
CA ASN A 137 0.24 -10.03 -27.68
C ASN A 137 -0.33 -8.91 -26.81
N ALA A 138 -0.61 -7.73 -27.39
CA ALA A 138 -1.27 -6.63 -26.70
C ALA A 138 -1.97 -5.68 -27.66
N ASN A 139 -3.06 -5.05 -27.20
CA ASN A 139 -3.58 -3.84 -27.80
C ASN A 139 -2.86 -2.63 -27.17
N MET A 140 -2.48 -1.66 -27.98
CA MET A 140 -1.75 -0.48 -27.52
C MET A 140 -2.34 0.83 -28.02
N THR A 141 -2.04 1.92 -27.31
CA THR A 141 -2.28 3.29 -27.76
C THR A 141 -0.98 4.05 -27.60
N VAL A 142 -0.43 4.57 -28.70
CA VAL A 142 0.88 5.23 -28.73
C VAL A 142 0.69 6.71 -29.04
N ASN A 143 1.44 7.58 -28.37
CA ASN A 143 1.44 9.02 -28.66
C ASN A 143 2.47 9.39 -29.76
N GLU A 144 2.57 10.67 -30.09
CA GLU A 144 3.49 11.18 -31.12
C GLU A 144 4.98 10.98 -30.78
N THR A 145 5.33 10.72 -29.52
CA THR A 145 6.71 10.51 -29.07
C THR A 145 7.09 9.03 -28.99
N GLY A 146 6.23 8.12 -29.44
CA GLY A 146 6.46 6.67 -29.34
C GLY A 146 6.23 6.09 -27.94
N LEU A 147 5.65 6.85 -27.01
CA LEU A 147 5.26 6.35 -25.68
C LEU A 147 3.94 5.59 -25.78
N ILE A 148 3.91 4.36 -25.26
CA ILE A 148 2.68 3.57 -25.19
C ILE A 148 1.80 4.11 -24.05
N THR A 149 0.91 5.05 -24.32
CA THR A 149 -0.02 5.62 -23.32
C THR A 149 -1.05 4.64 -22.74
N ARG A 150 -1.22 3.45 -23.34
CA ARG A 150 -2.06 2.37 -22.80
C ARG A 150 -1.67 1.04 -23.42
N LEU A 151 -1.53 -0.01 -22.60
CA LEU A 151 -1.51 -1.42 -22.98
C LEU A 151 -2.80 -2.09 -22.48
N ALA A 152 -3.41 -2.94 -23.28
CA ALA A 152 -4.61 -3.68 -22.91
C ALA A 152 -4.56 -5.07 -23.56
N THR A 153 -5.39 -5.99 -23.06
CA THR A 153 -5.47 -7.36 -23.60
C THR A 153 -4.10 -8.02 -23.72
N VAL A 154 -3.29 -7.89 -22.68
CA VAL A 154 -1.91 -8.38 -22.65
C VAL A 154 -1.91 -9.89 -22.48
N GLY A 155 -1.16 -10.61 -23.29
CA GLY A 155 -1.04 -12.06 -23.19
C GLY A 155 0.35 -12.57 -23.53
N ILE A 156 0.73 -13.67 -22.88
CA ILE A 156 1.98 -14.41 -23.12
C ILE A 156 1.62 -15.87 -23.41
N GLY A 157 1.88 -16.34 -24.63
CA GLY A 157 1.46 -17.67 -25.06
C GLY A 157 -0.06 -17.82 -25.00
N GLU A 158 -0.55 -18.82 -24.25
CA GLU A 158 -2.00 -19.02 -24.02
C GLU A 158 -2.52 -18.25 -22.80
N GLU A 159 -1.64 -17.66 -21.98
CA GLU A 159 -2.04 -16.89 -20.80
C GLU A 159 -2.46 -15.47 -21.14
N PHE A 160 -3.52 -14.98 -20.49
CA PHE A 160 -4.09 -13.67 -20.75
C PHE A 160 -4.30 -12.87 -19.46
N PHE A 161 -3.68 -11.70 -19.42
CA PHE A 161 -3.81 -10.71 -18.36
C PHE A 161 -4.88 -9.68 -18.77
N GLY A 162 -6.11 -9.92 -18.32
CA GLY A 162 -7.20 -8.97 -18.52
C GLY A 162 -6.97 -7.67 -17.75
N GLY A 163 -7.17 -6.52 -18.37
CA GLY A 163 -7.02 -5.22 -17.73
C GLY A 163 -6.54 -4.12 -18.69
N ASN A 164 -6.59 -2.88 -18.22
CA ASN A 164 -5.90 -1.76 -18.85
C ASN A 164 -4.64 -1.46 -18.02
N PHE A 165 -3.49 -1.59 -18.66
CA PHE A 165 -2.19 -1.18 -18.15
C PHE A 165 -1.96 0.25 -18.63
N LEU A 166 -1.92 1.19 -17.70
CA LEU A 166 -1.61 2.57 -17.98
C LEU A 166 -0.15 2.83 -17.60
N PRO A 167 0.54 3.79 -18.26
CA PRO A 167 1.83 4.25 -17.79
C PRO A 167 1.66 4.62 -16.33
N SER A 168 2.58 4.13 -15.49
CA SER A 168 2.46 4.34 -14.07
C SER A 168 2.34 5.83 -13.77
N SER A 169 1.29 6.25 -13.04
CA SER A 169 1.15 7.62 -12.52
C SER A 169 2.06 7.87 -11.31
N VAL A 170 2.82 6.85 -10.93
CA VAL A 170 3.76 6.85 -9.83
C VAL A 170 4.95 7.75 -10.16
N SER A 171 5.33 8.60 -9.20
CA SER A 171 6.58 9.36 -9.22
C SER A 171 7.75 8.42 -9.52
N MET A 172 8.36 8.59 -10.69
CA MET A 172 9.49 7.74 -11.09
C MET A 172 10.73 8.19 -10.34
N VAL A 173 11.38 7.23 -9.67
CA VAL A 173 12.51 7.52 -8.80
C VAL A 173 13.80 7.26 -9.55
N THR A 174 14.46 8.33 -9.99
CA THR A 174 15.72 8.24 -10.75
C THR A 174 16.97 8.47 -9.88
N ASN A 175 16.82 9.06 -8.69
CA ASN A 175 17.94 9.33 -7.77
C ASN A 175 18.24 8.15 -6.83
N LEU A 176 18.45 6.95 -7.39
CA LEU A 176 18.59 5.71 -6.63
C LEU A 176 19.67 5.74 -5.54
N HIS A 177 20.78 6.45 -5.80
CA HIS A 177 21.88 6.58 -4.84
C HIS A 177 21.50 7.26 -3.52
N GLN A 178 20.43 8.07 -3.52
CA GLN A 178 19.93 8.73 -2.30
C GLN A 178 19.20 7.76 -1.37
N LEU A 179 18.93 6.53 -1.83
CA LEU A 179 18.16 5.51 -1.11
C LEU A 179 19.04 4.36 -0.58
N ASN A 180 20.37 4.38 -0.74
CA ASN A 180 21.26 3.26 -0.37
C ASN A 180 21.24 2.84 1.11
N ALA A 181 20.62 3.61 2.00
CA ALA A 181 20.42 3.25 3.40
C ALA A 181 18.94 3.07 3.77
N ALA A 182 18.04 3.25 2.81
CA ALA A 182 16.61 3.12 2.97
C ALA A 182 16.08 1.78 2.44
N TRP A 183 16.84 1.09 1.58
CA TRP A 183 16.47 -0.23 1.07
C TRP A 183 16.39 -1.26 2.19
N VAL A 184 15.29 -1.99 2.19
CA VAL A 184 14.98 -3.11 3.07
C VAL A 184 14.89 -4.34 2.20
N GLU A 185 15.62 -5.40 2.56
CA GLU A 185 15.46 -6.72 1.96
C GLU A 185 16.20 -7.78 2.80
N PRO A 186 15.52 -8.82 3.32
CA PRO A 186 16.18 -9.96 3.96
C PRO A 186 17.12 -10.74 3.02
N ASP A 187 16.96 -10.61 1.71
CA ASP A 187 17.75 -11.32 0.70
C ASP A 187 19.09 -10.68 0.32
N PHE A 188 19.41 -9.47 0.82
CA PHE A 188 20.73 -8.84 0.60
C PHE A 188 21.43 -8.48 1.91
N SER A 189 22.71 -8.83 2.00
CA SER A 189 23.59 -8.41 3.10
C SER A 189 24.22 -7.03 2.87
N VAL A 190 24.36 -6.64 1.59
CA VAL A 190 24.85 -5.32 1.16
C VAL A 190 24.14 -4.97 -0.16
N PHE A 191 23.70 -3.72 -0.32
CA PHE A 191 23.21 -3.21 -1.59
C PHE A 191 23.53 -1.72 -1.72
N THR A 192 24.21 -1.33 -2.79
CA THR A 192 24.55 0.08 -3.08
C THR A 192 24.46 0.36 -4.58
N ILE A 193 23.94 1.53 -4.93
CA ILE A 193 24.02 2.14 -6.25
C ILE A 193 24.69 3.50 -6.10
N ASP A 194 25.90 3.69 -6.61
CA ASP A 194 26.59 4.97 -6.45
C ASP A 194 26.03 6.08 -7.37
N SER A 195 26.55 7.30 -7.21
CA SER A 195 26.14 8.43 -8.06
C SER A 195 26.55 8.29 -9.53
N ALA A 196 27.46 7.36 -9.85
CA ALA A 196 27.86 7.01 -11.20
C ALA A 196 27.00 5.85 -11.76
N LEU A 197 25.93 5.46 -11.04
CA LEU A 197 25.04 4.37 -11.40
C LEU A 197 25.73 3.00 -11.48
N THR A 198 26.76 2.81 -10.65
CA THR A 198 27.39 1.50 -10.43
C THR A 198 26.66 0.78 -9.31
N LEU A 199 26.14 -0.41 -9.59
CA LEU A 199 25.50 -1.30 -8.63
C LEU A 199 26.53 -2.26 -8.03
N SER A 200 26.50 -2.40 -6.71
CA SER A 200 27.25 -3.41 -5.96
C SER A 200 26.37 -3.98 -4.86
N ALA A 201 26.18 -5.29 -4.86
CA ALA A 201 25.37 -5.99 -3.88
C ALA A 201 25.94 -7.36 -3.52
N LYS A 202 25.54 -7.88 -2.36
CA LYS A 202 25.83 -9.24 -1.95
C LYS A 202 24.56 -9.89 -1.42
N ASP A 203 24.06 -10.90 -2.11
CA ASP A 203 22.86 -11.61 -1.67
C ASP A 203 23.12 -12.44 -0.41
N LYS A 204 22.06 -12.89 0.27
CA LYS A 204 22.13 -13.67 1.51
C LYS A 204 22.79 -15.05 1.34
N SER A 205 22.87 -15.55 0.10
CA SER A 205 23.56 -16.81 -0.23
C SER A 205 25.07 -16.60 -0.41
N GLY A 206 25.51 -15.34 -0.46
CA GLY A 206 26.89 -14.94 -0.63
C GLY A 206 27.29 -14.60 -2.06
N CYS A 207 26.34 -14.55 -3.01
CA CYS A 207 26.59 -14.16 -4.39
C CYS A 207 26.97 -12.68 -4.46
N ASP A 208 28.08 -12.38 -5.12
CA ASP A 208 28.53 -11.02 -5.36
C ASP A 208 27.96 -10.53 -6.68
N ILE A 209 27.26 -9.40 -6.64
CA ILE A 209 26.57 -8.78 -7.77
C ILE A 209 27.23 -7.42 -8.02
N SER A 210 27.61 -7.20 -9.27
CA SER A 210 28.17 -5.94 -9.73
C SER A 210 27.50 -5.54 -11.03
N GLY A 211 27.37 -4.25 -11.32
CA GLY A 211 26.81 -3.84 -12.58
C GLY A 211 26.88 -2.35 -12.84
N THR A 212 26.58 -1.98 -14.08
CA THR A 212 26.46 -0.59 -14.51
C THR A 212 25.06 -0.35 -15.04
N LEU A 213 24.47 0.77 -14.63
CA LEU A 213 23.13 1.16 -15.06
C LEU A 213 23.21 2.37 -15.99
N THR A 214 22.47 2.32 -17.09
CA THR A 214 22.34 3.43 -18.04
C THR A 214 20.91 3.98 -17.97
N ALA A 215 20.77 5.24 -17.56
CA ALA A 215 19.46 5.88 -17.43
C ALA A 215 18.80 6.10 -18.80
N GLU A 216 17.58 5.59 -18.95
CA GLU A 216 16.79 5.65 -20.19
C GLU A 216 15.38 6.16 -19.85
N SER A 217 15.21 7.48 -19.91
CA SER A 217 14.02 8.19 -19.43
C SER A 217 13.76 7.94 -17.94
N ASN A 218 13.01 6.90 -17.63
CA ASN A 218 12.46 6.59 -16.32
C ASN A 218 12.70 5.14 -15.88
N VAL A 219 13.56 4.45 -16.64
CA VAL A 219 14.07 3.11 -16.36
C VAL A 219 15.58 3.14 -16.54
N PHE A 220 16.24 2.05 -16.19
CA PHE A 220 17.65 1.88 -16.39
C PHE A 220 17.91 0.59 -17.17
N ALA A 221 18.65 0.68 -18.26
CA ALA A 221 19.28 -0.50 -18.84
C ALA A 221 20.35 -1.00 -17.85
N ALA A 222 20.38 -2.29 -17.58
CA ALA A 222 21.23 -2.88 -16.55
C ALA A 222 22.13 -3.97 -17.15
N ALA A 223 23.44 -3.75 -17.07
CA ALA A 223 24.45 -4.77 -17.34
C ALA A 223 24.96 -5.29 -15.99
N LEU A 224 24.60 -6.53 -15.64
CA LEU A 224 24.85 -7.14 -14.35
C LEU A 224 25.80 -8.33 -14.48
N ASN A 225 26.65 -8.51 -13.49
CA ASN A 225 27.58 -9.62 -13.38
C ASN A 225 27.46 -10.25 -11.99
N TYR A 226 27.07 -11.51 -11.96
CA TYR A 226 26.92 -12.34 -10.76
C TYR A 226 28.15 -13.25 -10.65
N THR A 227 28.72 -13.34 -9.45
CA THR A 227 29.92 -14.15 -9.19
C THR A 227 29.83 -14.84 -7.83
N ASN A 228 30.62 -15.90 -7.64
CA ASN A 228 30.65 -16.68 -6.39
C ASN A 228 29.32 -17.35 -6.03
N CYS A 229 28.46 -17.65 -7.02
CA CYS A 229 27.21 -18.38 -6.82
C CYS A 229 26.86 -19.27 -8.02
N ALA A 230 25.79 -20.06 -7.89
CA ALA A 230 25.34 -20.99 -8.95
C ALA A 230 24.84 -20.25 -10.21
N GLN A 231 24.38 -19.01 -10.03
CA GLN A 231 23.87 -18.12 -11.07
C GLN A 231 24.98 -17.24 -11.66
N ALA A 232 26.26 -17.56 -11.43
CA ALA A 232 27.36 -16.74 -11.93
C ALA A 232 27.30 -16.59 -13.47
N GLY A 233 27.46 -15.36 -13.94
CA GLY A 233 27.31 -15.02 -15.35
C GLY A 233 27.09 -13.52 -15.58
N SER A 234 27.09 -13.15 -16.85
CA SER A 234 26.76 -11.80 -17.31
C SER A 234 25.31 -11.77 -17.79
N TYR A 235 24.57 -10.77 -17.36
CA TYR A 235 23.15 -10.60 -17.63
C TYR A 235 22.86 -9.19 -18.11
N GLU A 236 21.99 -9.07 -19.11
CA GLU A 236 21.52 -7.79 -19.63
C GLU A 236 20.01 -7.68 -19.41
N GLY A 237 19.56 -6.51 -18.96
CA GLY A 237 18.17 -6.35 -18.56
C GLY A 237 17.77 -4.93 -18.22
N VAL A 238 16.76 -4.84 -17.35
CA VAL A 238 16.15 -3.58 -16.93
C VAL A 238 16.07 -3.51 -15.42
N LEU A 239 16.25 -2.30 -14.91
CA LEU A 239 16.04 -1.93 -13.52
C LEU A 239 15.12 -0.71 -13.49
N TRP A 240 14.13 -0.71 -12.60
CA TRP A 240 13.17 0.37 -12.47
C TRP A 240 12.79 0.58 -11.01
N ALA A 241 12.42 1.82 -10.66
CA ALA A 241 11.95 2.16 -9.33
C ALA A 241 10.70 3.03 -9.39
N TYR A 242 9.79 2.78 -8.46
CA TYR A 242 8.47 3.41 -8.41
C TYR A 242 7.98 3.54 -6.97
N GLU A 243 7.29 4.62 -6.66
CA GLU A 243 6.65 4.89 -5.38
C GLU A 243 5.15 4.48 -5.33
N TYR A 244 4.77 3.62 -4.41
CA TYR A 244 3.37 3.23 -4.19
C TYR A 244 3.06 3.22 -2.69
N ASP A 245 1.99 3.89 -2.25
CA ASP A 245 1.61 4.03 -0.82
C ASP A 245 2.76 4.52 0.11
N ASP A 246 3.49 5.54 -0.33
CA ASP A 246 4.69 6.08 0.34
C ASP A 246 5.78 5.02 0.56
N VAL A 247 5.84 4.00 -0.30
CA VAL A 247 6.90 2.98 -0.35
C VAL A 247 7.57 3.09 -1.70
N THR A 248 8.89 3.27 -1.72
CA THR A 248 9.65 3.15 -2.96
C THR A 248 10.03 1.70 -3.16
N TYR A 249 9.61 1.13 -4.29
CA TYR A 249 10.02 -0.17 -4.78
C TYR A 249 11.14 0.01 -5.80
N LEU A 250 12.12 -0.88 -5.76
CA LEU A 250 13.17 -1.03 -6.77
C LEU A 250 13.14 -2.46 -7.25
N SER A 251 13.13 -2.68 -8.56
CA SER A 251 13.04 -4.01 -9.13
C SER A 251 13.95 -4.11 -10.35
N TRP A 252 14.45 -5.31 -10.60
CA TRP A 252 15.18 -5.61 -11.83
C TRP A 252 14.90 -7.02 -12.33
N VAL A 253 15.05 -7.19 -13.64
CA VAL A 253 15.06 -8.48 -14.32
C VAL A 253 16.12 -8.42 -15.42
N ALA A 254 16.99 -9.42 -15.48
CA ALA A 254 18.05 -9.50 -16.48
C ALA A 254 18.27 -10.94 -16.94
N PHE A 255 18.69 -11.09 -18.19
CA PHE A 255 18.83 -12.37 -18.87
C PHE A 255 20.24 -12.53 -19.43
N ASP A 256 20.79 -13.75 -19.37
CA ASP A 256 22.03 -14.11 -20.08
C ASP A 256 21.74 -14.61 -21.51
N ASP A 257 22.78 -14.91 -22.27
CA ASP A 257 22.68 -15.41 -23.65
C ASP A 257 22.05 -16.82 -23.74
N ASP A 258 22.04 -17.58 -22.65
CA ASP A 258 21.38 -18.89 -22.54
C ASP A 258 19.91 -18.76 -22.11
N ASN A 259 19.41 -17.54 -21.93
CA ASN A 259 18.11 -17.20 -21.37
C ASN A 259 17.91 -17.64 -19.91
N LYS A 260 18.96 -17.71 -19.09
CA LYS A 260 18.83 -17.74 -17.64
C LYS A 260 18.40 -16.36 -17.16
N VAL A 261 17.58 -16.32 -16.11
CA VAL A 261 17.11 -15.06 -15.51
C VAL A 261 17.72 -14.84 -14.13
N VAL A 262 18.04 -13.60 -13.85
CA VAL A 262 18.20 -13.08 -12.49
C VAL A 262 17.24 -11.93 -12.29
N SER A 263 16.66 -11.85 -11.10
CA SER A 263 15.77 -10.77 -10.72
C SER A 263 15.88 -10.51 -9.23
N ALA A 264 15.53 -9.31 -8.80
CA ALA A 264 15.14 -9.08 -7.43
C ALA A 264 14.23 -7.87 -7.33
N LYS A 265 13.67 -7.72 -6.14
CA LYS A 265 12.85 -6.60 -5.73
C LYS A 265 13.32 -6.16 -4.35
N LEU A 266 13.49 -4.86 -4.17
CA LEU A 266 13.76 -4.20 -2.90
C LEU A 266 12.64 -3.20 -2.66
N ASP A 267 12.44 -2.81 -1.42
CA ASP A 267 11.61 -1.67 -1.10
C ASP A 267 12.17 -0.84 0.04
N THR A 268 11.53 0.28 0.36
CA THR A 268 11.92 1.15 1.49
C THR A 268 11.07 0.93 2.73
N PHE A 269 10.33 -0.18 2.79
CA PHE A 269 9.36 -0.46 3.84
C PHE A 269 9.61 -1.83 4.47
N THR A 270 10.03 -1.83 5.73
CA THR A 270 10.09 -3.09 6.49
C THR A 270 8.70 -3.53 6.91
N SER A 271 8.16 -4.53 6.22
CA SER A 271 6.97 -5.23 6.67
C SER A 271 7.21 -5.97 7.99
N GLN A 272 6.13 -6.37 8.64
CA GLN A 272 6.21 -7.09 9.92
C GLN A 272 6.83 -8.48 9.74
N GLN A 273 6.55 -9.13 8.61
CA GLN A 273 7.19 -10.39 8.25
C GLN A 273 8.70 -10.23 8.03
N GLU A 274 9.12 -9.18 7.34
CA GLU A 274 10.55 -8.91 7.12
C GLU A 274 11.25 -8.54 8.41
N HIS A 275 10.63 -7.75 9.29
CA HIS A 275 11.22 -7.42 10.58
C HIS A 275 11.43 -8.68 11.44
N LEU A 276 10.48 -9.60 11.41
CA LEU A 276 10.58 -10.90 12.07
C LEU A 276 11.71 -11.76 11.46
N ALA A 277 11.81 -11.79 10.13
CA ALA A 277 12.86 -12.52 9.44
C ALA A 277 14.26 -11.96 9.75
N LEU A 278 14.38 -10.62 9.86
CA LEU A 278 15.64 -9.92 10.09
C LEU A 278 16.08 -9.96 11.56
N ASN A 279 15.15 -9.75 12.49
CA ASN A 279 15.47 -9.49 13.91
C ASN A 279 14.93 -10.55 14.87
N GLY A 280 14.14 -11.52 14.39
CA GLY A 280 13.49 -12.52 15.22
C GLY A 280 12.38 -11.97 16.13
N GLN A 281 11.94 -10.73 15.90
CA GLN A 281 10.90 -10.05 16.67
C GLN A 281 9.90 -9.34 15.76
N LEU A 282 8.68 -9.09 16.26
CA LEU A 282 7.74 -8.21 15.57
C LEU A 282 8.22 -6.76 15.66
N SER A 283 7.96 -5.95 14.63
CA SER A 283 8.33 -4.53 14.67
C SER A 283 7.44 -3.79 15.68
N THR A 284 8.11 -3.04 16.56
CA THR A 284 7.46 -2.19 17.57
C THR A 284 6.49 -1.22 16.92
N GLN A 285 5.20 -1.38 17.22
CA GLN A 285 4.15 -0.62 16.55
C GLN A 285 2.83 -0.65 17.32
N LEU A 286 2.01 0.37 17.06
CA LEU A 286 0.64 0.47 17.53
C LEU A 286 -0.34 0.03 16.44
N TYR A 287 -1.27 -0.84 16.83
CA TYR A 287 -2.34 -1.34 15.99
C TYR A 287 -3.69 -1.00 16.59
N VAL A 288 -4.60 -0.56 15.73
CA VAL A 288 -5.96 -0.17 16.11
C VAL A 288 -6.97 -1.02 15.37
N ASN A 289 -7.98 -1.49 16.09
CA ASN A 289 -9.15 -2.11 15.49
C ASN A 289 -10.11 -0.99 15.06
N ASN A 290 -10.33 -0.87 13.75
CA ASN A 290 -11.20 0.15 13.16
C ASN A 290 -12.65 -0.33 12.99
N SER A 291 -13.01 -1.48 13.55
CA SER A 291 -14.40 -1.95 13.56
C SER A 291 -15.29 -0.98 14.32
N ILE A 292 -16.45 -0.63 13.76
CA ILE A 292 -17.43 0.34 14.34
C ILE A 292 -17.85 -0.04 15.77
N VAL A 293 -17.74 -1.32 16.12
CA VAL A 293 -18.17 -1.87 17.41
C VAL A 293 -17.06 -2.05 18.43
N ALA A 294 -15.79 -1.90 18.08
CA ALA A 294 -14.66 -2.22 18.96
C ALA A 294 -13.62 -1.09 19.02
N ASP A 295 -13.17 -0.76 20.23
CA ASP A 295 -12.18 0.28 20.49
C ASP A 295 -10.82 -0.36 20.89
N ASP A 296 -10.51 -1.50 20.29
CA ASP A 296 -9.39 -2.34 20.72
C ASP A 296 -8.05 -1.87 20.15
N VAL A 297 -7.01 -2.08 20.94
CA VAL A 297 -5.65 -1.70 20.61
C VAL A 297 -4.70 -2.85 20.90
N LEU A 298 -3.77 -3.08 19.98
CA LEU A 298 -2.65 -4.00 20.18
C LEU A 298 -1.35 -3.17 20.12
N ILE A 299 -0.57 -3.24 21.20
CA ILE A 299 0.73 -2.59 21.30
C ILE A 299 1.80 -3.67 21.23
N VAL A 300 2.67 -3.58 20.23
CA VAL A 300 3.81 -4.48 20.05
C VAL A 300 5.07 -3.76 20.51
N ARG A 301 5.82 -4.37 21.43
CA ARG A 301 7.07 -3.84 22.01
C ARG A 301 8.08 -4.96 22.16
N GLY A 302 9.05 -5.01 21.26
CA GLY A 302 10.07 -6.08 21.27
C GLY A 302 9.45 -7.47 21.26
N ASP A 303 9.61 -8.21 22.35
CA ASP A 303 9.11 -9.56 22.55
C ASP A 303 7.73 -9.64 23.25
N LYS A 304 7.10 -8.47 23.46
CA LYS A 304 5.86 -8.31 24.23
C LYS A 304 4.71 -7.75 23.41
N LEU A 305 3.53 -8.29 23.64
CA LEU A 305 2.29 -7.83 23.04
C LEU A 305 1.27 -7.50 24.13
N HIS A 306 0.74 -6.29 24.07
CA HIS A 306 -0.29 -5.80 24.98
C HIS A 306 -1.57 -5.59 24.20
N TYR A 307 -2.56 -6.45 24.42
CA TYR A 307 -3.89 -6.27 23.87
C TYR A 307 -4.79 -5.64 24.92
N LEU A 308 -5.30 -4.45 24.60
CA LEU A 308 -6.19 -3.68 25.43
C LEU A 308 -7.54 -3.56 24.74
N LYS A 309 -8.60 -3.98 25.43
CA LYS A 309 -9.96 -3.85 24.92
C LYS A 309 -10.55 -2.49 25.28
N GLY A 310 -11.18 -1.85 24.29
CA GLY A 310 -11.91 -0.61 24.54
C GLY A 310 -13.28 -0.84 25.20
N THR A 311 -13.98 0.25 25.50
CA THR A 311 -15.18 0.24 26.40
C THR A 311 -16.51 -0.07 25.71
N LYS A 312 -16.55 -0.22 24.37
CA LYS A 312 -17.76 -0.55 23.60
C LYS A 312 -17.73 -2.02 23.17
N GLY A 313 -18.68 -2.84 23.64
CA GLY A 313 -18.95 -4.19 23.09
C GLY A 313 -18.44 -5.41 23.89
N ILE A 314 -19.20 -6.53 23.82
CA ILE A 314 -19.14 -7.73 24.68
C ILE A 314 -18.02 -8.72 24.25
N GLN A 315 -17.61 -9.61 25.18
CA GLN A 315 -16.86 -10.89 25.01
C GLN A 315 -15.33 -10.91 24.88
N ALA A 316 -14.56 -9.90 25.31
CA ALA A 316 -13.09 -10.02 25.37
C ALA A 316 -12.57 -9.24 26.58
N GLY A 317 -11.39 -9.62 27.08
CA GLY A 317 -10.72 -8.96 28.19
C GLY A 317 -9.34 -8.42 27.79
N ASP A 318 -8.54 -7.99 28.77
CA ASP A 318 -7.24 -7.36 28.57
C ASP A 318 -6.13 -8.43 28.77
N PHE A 319 -5.17 -8.49 27.85
CA PHE A 319 -4.18 -9.57 27.81
C PHE A 319 -2.76 -9.06 27.56
N PHE A 320 -1.79 -9.77 28.14
CA PHE A 320 -0.37 -9.61 27.90
C PHE A 320 0.24 -10.92 27.47
N PHE A 321 0.97 -10.86 26.36
CA PHE A 321 1.63 -12.01 25.78
C PHE A 321 3.13 -11.73 25.72
N GLU A 322 3.92 -12.71 26.15
CA GLU A 322 5.36 -12.71 25.96
C GLU A 322 5.67 -13.79 24.94
N HIS A 323 6.34 -13.43 23.85
CA HIS A 323 6.82 -14.38 22.87
C HIS A 323 8.32 -14.50 22.96
N THR A 324 8.86 -15.71 22.85
CA THR A 324 10.29 -15.95 23.12
C THR A 324 11.03 -16.52 21.91
N GLN A 325 10.43 -16.54 20.71
CA GLN A 325 11.02 -17.25 19.57
C GLN A 325 10.73 -16.64 18.19
N PRO A 326 11.73 -16.68 17.27
CA PRO A 326 11.54 -16.46 15.85
C PRO A 326 10.81 -17.67 15.24
N VAL A 327 9.55 -17.50 14.83
CA VAL A 327 8.82 -18.56 14.12
C VAL A 327 9.21 -18.54 12.64
N VAL A 328 9.91 -19.59 12.22
CA VAL A 328 10.14 -19.99 10.81
C VAL A 328 8.95 -20.85 10.34
N ASP A 329 7.74 -20.37 10.55
CA ASP A 329 6.53 -20.87 9.91
C ASP A 329 5.90 -19.71 9.14
N ALA A 330 5.70 -19.91 7.84
CA ALA A 330 5.79 -18.85 6.83
C ALA A 330 4.74 -17.73 6.95
N ASN A 331 3.73 -17.86 7.83
CA ASN A 331 2.56 -16.97 7.81
C ASN A 331 1.95 -16.61 9.19
N ALA A 332 2.44 -17.13 10.31
CA ALA A 332 1.86 -16.83 11.64
C ALA A 332 2.85 -16.94 12.81
N VAL A 333 2.65 -16.08 13.82
CA VAL A 333 3.34 -16.11 15.12
C VAL A 333 2.35 -16.56 16.19
N VAL A 334 2.68 -17.60 16.95
CA VAL A 334 1.86 -18.08 18.07
C VAL A 334 2.55 -17.75 19.38
N VAL A 335 1.84 -17.07 20.29
CA VAL A 335 2.38 -16.55 21.54
C VAL A 335 1.46 -16.94 22.69
N GLU A 336 2.03 -17.40 23.80
CA GLU A 336 1.28 -17.64 25.02
C GLU A 336 1.33 -16.41 25.92
N GLY A 337 0.26 -16.18 26.68
CA GLY A 337 0.14 -15.01 27.53
C GLY A 337 -0.83 -15.20 28.67
N TYR A 338 -0.82 -14.19 29.53
CA TYR A 338 -1.66 -14.10 30.72
C TYR A 338 -2.56 -12.89 30.60
N GLY A 339 -3.78 -13.01 31.11
CA GLY A 339 -4.70 -11.88 31.07
C GLY A 339 -5.90 -12.06 31.96
N TYR A 340 -6.76 -11.05 31.88
CA TYR A 340 -8.06 -11.05 32.53
C TYR A 340 -9.12 -11.23 31.44
N SER A 341 -10.07 -12.13 31.66
CA SER A 341 -11.21 -12.33 30.77
C SER A 341 -12.50 -11.90 31.46
N TRP A 342 -13.52 -11.52 30.69
CA TRP A 342 -14.83 -11.16 31.25
C TRP A 342 -15.49 -12.28 32.07
N MET A 343 -15.07 -13.54 31.89
CA MET A 343 -15.57 -14.70 32.64
C MET A 343 -14.73 -15.04 33.88
N ASN A 344 -13.43 -14.73 33.88
CA ASN A 344 -12.47 -15.27 34.85
C ASN A 344 -11.42 -14.23 35.24
N ASN A 345 -11.12 -14.15 36.54
CA ASN A 345 -10.21 -13.14 37.07
C ASN A 345 -8.73 -13.33 36.66
N ALA A 346 -8.36 -14.51 36.19
CA ALA A 346 -7.06 -14.79 35.60
C ALA A 346 -7.20 -15.95 34.62
N VAL A 347 -6.67 -15.80 33.41
CA VAL A 347 -6.67 -16.83 32.37
C VAL A 347 -5.32 -16.89 31.67
N VAL A 348 -4.99 -18.09 31.17
CA VAL A 348 -3.90 -18.29 30.21
C VAL A 348 -4.53 -18.34 28.83
N ALA A 349 -4.03 -17.50 27.93
CA ALA A 349 -4.49 -17.41 26.55
C ALA A 349 -3.35 -17.66 25.58
N GLU A 350 -3.69 -18.16 24.41
CA GLU A 350 -2.82 -18.26 23.26
C GLU A 350 -3.29 -17.26 22.21
N MET A 351 -2.36 -16.54 21.59
CA MET A 351 -2.64 -15.63 20.48
C MET A 351 -1.86 -16.08 19.25
N ALA A 352 -2.58 -16.41 18.19
CA ALA A 352 -2.02 -16.68 16.87
C ALA A 352 -2.19 -15.43 15.98
N ILE A 353 -1.12 -14.95 15.37
CA ILE A 353 -1.10 -13.68 14.65
C ILE A 353 -0.51 -13.87 13.27
N SER A 354 -1.27 -13.52 12.23
CA SER A 354 -0.82 -13.59 10.84
C SER A 354 -0.35 -12.22 10.37
N ALA A 355 0.97 -12.11 10.15
CA ALA A 355 1.64 -10.88 9.78
C ALA A 355 1.38 -10.48 8.33
N PRO A 356 1.03 -9.21 8.05
CA PRO A 356 0.84 -8.74 6.70
C PRO A 356 2.19 -8.55 5.98
N MET A 357 2.17 -8.74 4.66
CA MET A 357 3.29 -8.47 3.76
C MET A 357 3.38 -7.00 3.32
N ARG A 358 2.31 -6.19 3.48
CA ARG A 358 2.24 -4.81 2.96
C ARG A 358 1.99 -3.77 4.04
N LYS A 359 2.50 -2.56 3.81
CA LYS A 359 2.23 -1.37 4.62
C LYS A 359 0.73 -1.13 4.74
N TYR A 360 0.26 -0.93 5.97
CA TYR A 360 -1.16 -0.72 6.33
C TYR A 360 -2.12 -1.89 6.11
N SER A 361 -1.66 -3.04 5.60
CA SER A 361 -2.52 -4.22 5.55
C SER A 361 -2.87 -4.68 6.95
N PRO A 362 -4.13 -5.10 7.18
CA PRO A 362 -4.54 -5.45 8.51
C PRO A 362 -3.86 -6.75 8.96
N PHE A 363 -3.31 -6.72 10.17
CA PHE A 363 -2.94 -7.90 10.91
C PHE A 363 -4.20 -8.67 11.33
N ARG A 364 -4.17 -9.99 11.22
CA ARG A 364 -5.26 -10.85 11.71
C ARG A 364 -4.76 -11.65 12.89
N GLY A 365 -5.55 -11.66 13.96
CA GLY A 365 -5.22 -12.38 15.18
C GLY A 365 -6.37 -13.28 15.62
N GLU A 366 -6.05 -14.40 16.23
CA GLU A 366 -6.99 -15.24 16.96
C GLU A 366 -6.49 -15.40 18.38
N ILE A 367 -7.28 -15.00 19.37
CA ILE A 367 -6.98 -15.23 20.79
C ILE A 367 -7.86 -16.38 21.28
N ALA A 368 -7.25 -17.47 21.71
CA ALA A 368 -7.92 -18.58 22.34
C ALA A 368 -7.61 -18.60 23.84
N ASP A 369 -8.64 -18.53 24.67
CA ASP A 369 -8.51 -18.91 26.08
C ASP A 369 -8.29 -20.43 26.11
N LYS A 370 -7.28 -20.94 26.82
CA LYS A 370 -7.03 -22.39 26.88
C LYS A 370 -8.21 -23.17 27.49
N SER A 371 -9.18 -22.48 28.11
CA SER A 371 -10.40 -23.05 28.67
C SER A 371 -11.65 -22.96 27.77
N VAL A 372 -11.67 -22.12 26.72
CA VAL A 372 -12.81 -21.94 25.79
C VAL A 372 -12.39 -21.49 24.39
N ALA A 373 -13.14 -21.90 23.36
CA ALA A 373 -12.82 -21.58 21.96
C ALA A 373 -12.73 -20.07 21.67
N GLY A 374 -11.79 -19.70 20.78
CA GLY A 374 -11.22 -18.35 20.65
C GLY A 374 -12.02 -17.29 19.89
N ILE A 375 -11.48 -16.07 19.93
CA ILE A 375 -12.01 -14.83 19.35
C ILE A 375 -11.13 -14.41 18.19
N LYS A 376 -11.75 -14.07 17.06
CA LYS A 376 -11.05 -13.57 15.87
C LYS A 376 -11.05 -12.05 15.85
N MET A 377 -9.90 -11.47 15.55
CA MET A 377 -9.66 -10.04 15.55
C MET A 377 -8.90 -9.61 14.30
N THR A 378 -9.05 -8.34 13.93
CA THR A 378 -8.38 -7.74 12.79
C THR A 378 -7.99 -6.31 13.16
N PHE A 379 -6.71 -5.98 13.01
CA PHE A 379 -6.18 -4.66 13.33
C PHE A 379 -5.43 -4.08 12.15
N SER A 380 -5.40 -2.76 12.04
CA SER A 380 -4.54 -2.07 11.07
C SER A 380 -3.51 -1.23 11.81
N VAL A 381 -2.37 -1.01 11.15
CA VAL A 381 -1.36 -0.05 11.62
C VAL A 381 -2.01 1.32 11.80
N ALA A 382 -1.75 1.95 12.95
CA ALA A 382 -2.21 3.30 13.18
C ALA A 382 -1.40 4.30 12.33
N VAL A 383 -2.05 5.12 11.50
CA VAL A 383 -1.38 6.01 10.52
C VAL A 383 -0.64 7.15 11.23
N ALA A 384 0.60 7.42 10.79
CA ALA A 384 1.61 8.29 11.41
C ALA A 384 1.28 9.79 11.62
N LYS A 385 0.04 10.26 11.40
CA LYS A 385 -0.38 11.60 11.88
C LYS A 385 -0.40 11.70 13.42
N GLN A 386 -0.21 10.58 14.10
CA GLN A 386 -0.39 10.36 15.53
C GLN A 386 0.83 10.62 16.43
N VAL A 387 1.89 11.26 15.91
CA VAL A 387 3.05 11.70 16.71
C VAL A 387 2.81 13.09 17.30
N LEU A 388 1.70 13.33 17.99
CA LEU A 388 1.54 14.61 18.70
C LEU A 388 2.44 14.61 19.94
N ASP A 389 3.73 14.91 19.74
CA ASP A 389 4.82 15.17 20.70
C ASP A 389 4.50 14.85 22.18
N ASN A 390 4.74 13.58 22.50
CA ASN A 390 4.63 12.89 23.78
C ASN A 390 3.19 12.69 24.28
N ILE A 391 2.92 11.49 24.77
CA ILE A 391 1.85 11.11 25.71
C ILE A 391 1.72 12.02 26.95
N LYS A 392 2.40 13.17 26.98
CA LYS A 392 2.43 14.16 28.04
C LYS A 392 1.07 14.81 28.28
N GLY A 393 0.97 15.38 29.47
CA GLY A 393 -0.21 16.09 29.94
C GLY A 393 -1.11 15.18 30.77
N THR A 394 -2.32 15.67 30.98
CA THR A 394 -3.29 15.04 31.88
C THR A 394 -4.28 14.19 31.10
N TRP A 395 -4.51 12.97 31.61
CA TRP A 395 -5.32 11.91 31.04
C TRP A 395 -6.21 11.35 32.15
N GLY A 396 -7.37 12.00 32.36
CA GLY A 396 -8.18 11.74 33.54
C GLY A 396 -7.42 12.11 34.82
N ASN A 397 -7.20 11.14 35.71
CA ASN A 397 -6.47 11.34 36.97
C ASN A 397 -4.98 11.02 36.88
N ILE A 398 -4.46 10.67 35.69
CA ILE A 398 -3.05 10.40 35.45
C ILE A 398 -2.44 11.58 34.71
N SER A 399 -1.24 11.98 35.11
CA SER A 399 -0.44 13.01 34.48
C SER A 399 0.91 12.44 34.06
N ILE A 400 1.32 12.76 32.85
CA ILE A 400 2.59 12.32 32.27
C ILE A 400 3.42 13.57 31.98
N ALA A 401 4.60 13.65 32.60
CA ALA A 401 5.53 14.76 32.44
C ALA A 401 6.44 14.56 31.22
N ASP A 402 7.14 15.63 30.81
CA ASP A 402 8.04 15.60 29.65
C ASP A 402 9.21 14.62 29.81
N ASN A 403 9.63 14.34 31.04
CA ASN A 403 10.67 13.36 31.34
C ASN A 403 10.14 11.91 31.43
N GLY A 404 8.90 11.67 31.01
CA GLY A 404 8.23 10.38 31.09
C GLY A 404 7.69 10.04 32.48
N SER A 405 7.88 10.87 33.50
CA SER A 405 7.35 10.59 34.85
C SER A 405 5.82 10.55 34.84
N ILE A 406 5.26 9.48 35.39
CA ILE A 406 3.83 9.23 35.50
C ILE A 406 3.44 9.43 36.96
N THR A 407 2.38 10.20 37.20
CA THR A 407 1.79 10.37 38.54
C THR A 407 0.28 10.41 38.45
N GLY A 408 -0.43 9.95 39.49
CA GLY A 408 -1.89 10.00 39.48
C GLY A 408 -2.55 9.34 40.68
N THR A 409 -3.87 9.27 40.63
CA THR A 409 -4.71 8.58 41.63
C THR A 409 -5.83 7.79 40.96
N PHE A 410 -6.22 6.67 41.56
CA PHE A 410 -7.43 5.97 41.13
C PHE A 410 -8.69 6.70 41.60
N SER A 411 -9.84 6.28 41.09
CA SER A 411 -11.14 6.90 41.35
C SER A 411 -11.55 6.89 42.83
N ASP A 412 -11.04 5.95 43.63
CA ASP A 412 -11.23 5.89 45.09
C ASP A 412 -10.36 6.90 45.87
N LYS A 413 -9.38 7.53 45.20
CA LYS A 413 -8.38 8.45 45.74
C LYS A 413 -7.50 7.90 46.86
N THR A 414 -7.65 6.63 47.23
CA THR A 414 -6.83 5.96 48.26
C THR A 414 -5.59 5.32 47.65
N CYS A 415 -5.68 4.87 46.40
CA CYS A 415 -4.57 4.26 45.67
C CYS A 415 -3.87 5.31 44.78
N THR A 416 -2.59 5.55 45.03
CA THR A 416 -1.72 6.44 44.24
C THR A 416 -0.88 5.65 43.24
N VAL A 417 -0.69 6.21 42.04
CA VAL A 417 0.20 5.67 41.01
C VAL A 417 1.36 6.63 40.76
N SER A 418 2.57 6.09 40.71
CA SER A 418 3.79 6.81 40.32
C SER A 418 4.65 5.91 39.44
N GLY A 419 5.37 6.45 38.46
CA GLY A 419 6.21 5.61 37.61
C GLY A 419 6.92 6.40 36.52
N VAL A 420 7.40 5.68 35.51
CA VAL A 420 8.10 6.25 34.36
C VAL A 420 7.70 5.52 33.08
N ALA A 421 7.54 6.29 32.01
CA ALA A 421 7.55 5.80 30.63
C ALA A 421 8.96 5.97 30.05
N SER A 422 9.49 4.93 29.43
CA SER A 422 10.83 4.88 28.85
C SER A 422 10.85 4.19 27.49
N ASP A 423 11.98 4.30 26.79
CA ASP A 423 12.20 3.68 25.48
C ASP A 423 11.13 4.06 24.44
N PHE A 424 10.96 5.36 24.22
CA PHE A 424 9.93 5.85 23.29
C PHE A 424 10.26 5.45 21.85
N VAL A 425 9.35 4.70 21.23
CA VAL A 425 9.45 4.29 19.83
C VAL A 425 8.11 4.54 19.16
N SER A 426 8.09 5.44 18.19
CA SER A 426 6.88 5.90 17.50
C SER A 426 5.80 6.42 18.48
N SER A 427 4.63 5.79 18.52
CA SER A 427 3.51 6.13 19.41
C SER A 427 3.48 5.32 20.71
N THR A 428 4.55 4.57 21.02
CA THR A 428 4.58 3.59 22.12
C THR A 428 5.76 3.81 23.06
N ALA A 429 5.63 3.41 24.32
CA ALA A 429 6.70 3.36 25.30
C ALA A 429 6.50 2.18 26.26
N GLU A 430 7.58 1.73 26.88
CA GLU A 430 7.51 0.85 28.05
C GLU A 430 7.17 1.67 29.28
N ILE A 431 6.49 1.05 30.24
CA ILE A 431 6.17 1.67 31.52
C ILE A 431 6.53 0.76 32.69
N GLU A 432 7.00 1.39 33.76
CA GLU A 432 7.10 0.81 35.09
C GLU A 432 6.30 1.71 36.05
N LEU A 433 5.30 1.13 36.70
CA LEU A 433 4.36 1.83 37.58
C LEU A 433 4.34 1.20 38.97
N THR A 434 4.45 2.02 40.00
CA THR A 434 4.30 1.61 41.40
C THR A 434 2.96 2.10 41.94
N LEU A 435 2.19 1.18 42.51
CA LEU A 435 0.99 1.46 43.29
C LEU A 435 1.29 1.52 44.77
N SER A 436 0.64 2.46 45.46
CA SER A 436 0.81 2.68 46.90
C SER A 436 -0.50 3.13 47.55
N GLY A 437 -0.64 2.89 48.86
CA GLY A 437 -1.82 3.30 49.64
C GLY A 437 -3.05 2.40 49.49
N CYS A 438 -2.90 1.20 48.92
CA CYS A 438 -3.99 0.27 48.60
C CYS A 438 -3.53 -1.19 48.70
N ASP A 439 -4.47 -2.13 48.75
CA ASP A 439 -4.20 -3.57 48.86
C ASP A 439 -3.49 -4.14 47.61
N LEU A 440 -3.53 -3.42 46.49
CA LEU A 440 -2.88 -3.76 45.23
C LEU A 440 -1.48 -3.12 45.07
N ALA A 441 -0.91 -2.59 46.15
CA ALA A 441 0.39 -1.93 46.15
C ALA A 441 1.49 -2.90 45.65
N ASN A 442 2.06 -2.59 44.49
CA ASN A 442 3.13 -3.35 43.86
C ASN A 442 3.78 -2.53 42.73
N THR A 443 4.80 -3.10 42.10
CA THR A 443 5.38 -2.60 40.85
C THR A 443 4.82 -3.41 39.67
N TYR A 444 4.31 -2.70 38.68
CA TYR A 444 3.68 -3.21 37.48
C TYR A 444 4.50 -2.77 36.28
N THR A 445 4.63 -3.65 35.29
CA THR A 445 5.33 -3.34 34.03
C THR A 445 4.38 -3.51 32.85
N GLY A 446 4.59 -2.73 31.80
CA GLY A 446 3.83 -2.92 30.56
C GLY A 446 4.11 -1.87 29.52
N ALA A 447 3.07 -1.48 28.78
CA ALA A 447 3.20 -0.54 27.67
C ALA A 447 2.16 0.57 27.72
N ILE A 448 2.52 1.69 27.12
CA ILE A 448 1.65 2.84 26.91
C ILE A 448 1.73 3.28 25.45
N ALA A 449 0.60 3.73 24.90
CA ALA A 449 0.52 4.26 23.56
C ALA A 449 -0.44 5.46 23.45
N GLY A 450 -0.06 6.44 22.63
CA GLY A 450 -0.86 7.63 22.33
C GLY A 450 -1.22 7.69 20.86
N TYR A 451 -2.47 7.98 20.52
CA TYR A 451 -2.92 7.99 19.13
C TYR A 451 -4.16 8.86 18.89
N GLU A 452 -4.40 9.25 17.63
CA GLU A 452 -5.58 10.00 17.22
C GLU A 452 -6.67 9.05 16.72
N LYS A 453 -7.89 9.18 17.27
CA LYS A 453 -9.09 8.46 16.83
C LYS A 453 -10.28 9.41 16.81
N ASP A 454 -11.03 9.42 15.71
CA ASP A 454 -12.19 10.29 15.52
C ASP A 454 -11.93 11.79 15.81
N GLY A 455 -10.72 12.26 15.50
CA GLY A 455 -10.29 13.64 15.76
C GLY A 455 -9.96 13.96 17.22
N LYS A 456 -9.82 12.93 18.08
CA LYS A 456 -9.43 13.06 19.50
C LYS A 456 -8.11 12.35 19.78
N GLU A 457 -7.32 12.92 20.67
CA GLU A 457 -6.15 12.23 21.22
C GLU A 457 -6.62 11.17 22.21
N THR A 458 -6.10 9.96 22.08
CA THR A 458 -6.45 8.78 22.87
C THR A 458 -5.19 8.19 23.47
N LEU A 459 -5.25 7.83 24.76
CA LEU A 459 -4.20 7.16 25.49
C LEU A 459 -4.67 5.76 25.89
N ALA A 460 -3.86 4.78 25.53
CA ALA A 460 -3.98 3.38 25.94
C ALA A 460 -2.80 3.03 26.84
N LEU A 461 -3.06 2.52 28.03
CA LEU A 461 -2.05 2.09 28.98
C LEU A 461 -2.47 0.73 29.55
N LEU A 462 -1.54 -0.20 29.57
CA LEU A 462 -1.74 -1.52 30.17
C LEU A 462 -0.46 -1.99 30.87
N ALA A 463 -0.55 -2.27 32.17
CA ALA A 463 0.55 -2.80 32.97
C ALA A 463 0.08 -3.97 33.84
N PHE A 464 0.97 -4.94 34.08
CA PHE A 464 0.67 -6.18 34.79
C PHE A 464 1.64 -6.40 35.95
N TYR A 465 1.15 -7.12 36.95
CA TYR A 465 1.94 -7.72 38.02
C TYR A 465 1.48 -9.16 38.17
N TYR A 466 2.41 -10.10 38.03
CA TYR A 466 2.15 -11.51 38.23
C TYR A 466 2.88 -11.98 39.49
N ASP A 467 2.10 -12.46 40.47
CA ASP A 467 2.63 -13.12 41.66
C ASP A 467 2.74 -14.61 41.37
N GLU A 468 3.96 -15.08 41.10
CA GLU A 468 4.24 -16.49 40.82
C GLU A 468 3.91 -17.40 42.01
N VAL A 469 4.04 -16.90 43.25
CA VAL A 469 3.82 -17.71 44.46
C VAL A 469 2.34 -17.88 44.73
N ALA A 470 1.57 -16.80 44.59
CA ALA A 470 0.12 -16.83 44.75
C ALA A 470 -0.60 -17.34 43.49
N ASN A 471 0.09 -17.41 42.35
CA ASN A 471 -0.49 -17.68 41.04
C ASN A 471 -1.65 -16.70 40.72
N THR A 472 -1.42 -15.42 41.03
CA THR A 472 -2.41 -14.36 40.85
C THR A 472 -1.89 -13.29 39.89
N LEU A 473 -2.75 -12.84 38.99
CA LEU A 473 -2.47 -11.74 38.07
C LEU A 473 -3.24 -10.49 38.53
N SER A 474 -2.52 -9.37 38.64
CA SER A 474 -3.10 -8.03 38.84
C SER A 474 -2.72 -7.15 37.65
N TYR A 475 -3.54 -6.15 37.33
CA TYR A 475 -3.28 -5.26 36.21
C TYR A 475 -3.80 -3.84 36.42
N ILE A 476 -3.18 -2.89 35.73
CA ILE A 476 -3.58 -1.50 35.61
C ILE A 476 -3.97 -1.27 34.17
N ARG A 477 -5.17 -0.72 33.96
CA ARG A 477 -5.61 -0.27 32.63
C ARG A 477 -6.05 1.17 32.66
N LEU A 478 -5.73 1.90 31.59
CA LEU A 478 -6.32 3.20 31.29
C LEU A 478 -6.57 3.28 29.79
N PHE A 479 -7.81 3.63 29.43
CA PHE A 479 -8.20 3.95 28.07
C PHE A 479 -9.02 5.24 28.12
N THR A 480 -8.48 6.34 27.59
CA THR A 480 -9.12 7.66 27.69
C THR A 480 -8.80 8.53 26.49
N SER A 481 -9.70 9.46 26.17
CA SER A 481 -9.48 10.44 25.10
C SER A 481 -9.73 11.87 25.61
N ARG A 482 -9.09 12.86 24.99
CA ARG A 482 -9.28 14.29 25.30
C ARG A 482 -9.54 15.15 24.07
#